data_AF-A0AAN8V2I3-F1
#
_entry.id   AF-A0AAN8V2I3-F1
#
_cell.length_a   1.000
_cell.length_b   1.000
_cell.length_c   1.000
_cell.angle_alpha   90.00
_cell.angle_beta   90.00
_cell.angle_gamma   90.00
#
_symmetry.space_group_name_H-M   'P 1'
#
loop_
_entity.id
_entity.type
_entity.pdbx_description
1 polymer ?
#
loop_
_entity_poly.entity_id
_entity_poly.type
_entity_poly.pdbx_seq_one_letter_code
_entity_poly.pdbx_strand_id
1 'polypeptide(L)'
;MERVQREKLATMTVNRGEETSSSTSATAIDSSNIGFQLLKKHGWKEGTGLGIAEQGRLEPVETYVKKNKRGLGADRIKKTTLLPHKNSSSEHNDASKESLPSKSKTKAASKRIKKIQEKEKQLQEKEFERAFFREFWPDNV
;
A
#
# COMPACT_ATOMS: atom_id res chain seq x y z
N MET A 1 18.24 10.37 48.39
CA MET A 1 16.90 9.87 48.02
C MET A 1 16.51 10.41 46.65
N GLU A 2 17.18 9.99 45.58
CA GLU A 2 16.97 10.65 44.26
C GLU A 2 17.42 9.79 43.06
N ARG A 3 17.28 8.47 43.16
CA ARG A 3 17.57 7.53 42.05
C ARG A 3 16.60 6.35 41.96
N VAL A 4 15.35 6.54 42.42
CA VAL A 4 14.30 5.49 42.33
C VAL A 4 13.03 6.02 41.63
N GLN A 5 13.04 7.23 41.08
CA GLN A 5 11.87 7.84 40.44
C GLN A 5 11.99 8.03 38.91
N ARG A 6 13.10 7.65 38.27
CA ARG A 6 13.32 7.83 36.82
C ARG A 6 13.17 6.58 35.96
N GLU A 7 12.59 5.50 36.48
CA GLU A 7 12.27 4.30 35.67
C GLU A 7 10.77 4.12 35.37
N LYS A 8 9.90 5.01 35.87
CA LYS A 8 8.45 4.94 35.60
C LYS A 8 7.97 5.71 34.36
N LEU A 9 8.86 6.13 33.46
CA LEU A 9 8.50 6.90 32.25
C LEU A 9 9.08 6.33 30.94
N ALA A 10 9.06 5.01 30.77
CA ALA A 10 9.50 4.41 29.51
C ALA A 10 8.70 3.15 29.15
N THR A 11 7.39 3.29 28.92
CA THR A 11 6.59 2.44 28.00
C THR A 11 5.16 2.97 27.93
N MET A 12 4.93 4.06 27.20
CA MET A 12 3.64 4.26 26.52
C MET A 12 3.92 4.15 25.02
N THR A 13 4.03 2.90 24.58
CA THR A 13 3.95 2.57 23.16
C THR A 13 2.55 2.96 22.68
N VAL A 14 2.49 4.06 21.93
CA VAL A 14 1.32 4.46 21.17
C VAL A 14 1.10 3.39 20.10
N ASN A 15 0.16 2.48 20.37
CA ASN A 15 -0.37 1.56 19.37
C ASN A 15 -1.21 2.37 18.38
N ARG A 16 -0.54 3.02 17.42
CA ARG A 16 -1.19 3.53 16.21
C ARG A 16 -1.31 2.36 15.23
N GLY A 17 -2.17 1.42 15.59
CA GLY A 17 -2.66 0.40 14.68
C GLY A 17 -3.67 1.06 13.73
N GLU A 18 -3.40 0.96 12.44
CA GLU A 18 -4.33 1.31 11.38
C GLU A 18 -5.55 0.39 11.48
N GLU A 19 -6.56 0.82 12.23
CA GLU A 19 -7.87 0.21 12.20
C GLU A 19 -8.55 0.69 10.91
N THR A 20 -8.17 0.07 9.79
CA THR A 20 -9.08 0.01 8.66
C THR A 20 -10.28 -0.79 9.16
N SER A 21 -11.25 -0.10 9.73
CA SER A 21 -12.57 -0.57 10.07
C SER A 21 -13.21 -1.07 8.78
N SER A 22 -12.84 -2.29 8.41
CA SER A 22 -13.64 -3.15 7.57
C SER A 22 -14.88 -3.42 8.39
N SER A 23 -15.84 -2.50 8.35
CA SER A 23 -17.16 -2.67 8.90
C SER A 23 -17.80 -3.83 8.13
N THR A 24 -17.53 -5.06 8.57
CA THR A 24 -18.45 -6.17 8.37
C THR A 24 -19.70 -5.78 9.14
N SER A 25 -20.59 -5.05 8.47
CA SER A 25 -21.84 -4.53 9.02
C SER A 25 -22.84 -5.67 9.17
N ALA A 26 -22.55 -6.59 10.09
CA ALA A 26 -23.51 -7.58 10.57
C ALA A 26 -24.55 -6.95 11.54
N THR A 27 -24.41 -5.66 11.82
CA THR A 27 -25.31 -4.89 12.68
C THR A 27 -26.31 -4.12 11.85
N ALA A 28 -27.59 -4.26 12.16
CA ALA A 28 -28.67 -3.48 11.56
C ALA A 28 -28.43 -1.97 11.69
N ILE A 29 -28.92 -1.20 10.72
CA ILE A 29 -28.83 0.27 10.73
C ILE A 29 -29.69 0.81 11.86
N ASP A 30 -29.16 1.73 12.66
CA ASP A 30 -29.89 2.32 13.78
C ASP A 30 -31.08 3.18 13.32
N SER A 31 -32.13 3.21 14.15
CA SER A 31 -33.36 3.95 13.95
C SER A 31 -33.20 5.47 13.94
N SER A 32 -32.12 5.99 14.53
CA SER A 32 -31.76 7.42 14.44
C SER A 32 -31.27 7.83 13.05
N ASN A 33 -30.85 6.86 12.22
CA ASN A 33 -30.35 7.14 10.88
C ASN A 33 -31.46 7.66 9.97
N ILE A 34 -31.21 8.80 9.31
CA ILE A 34 -32.18 9.45 8.42
C ILE A 34 -32.60 8.53 7.27
N GLY A 35 -31.66 7.75 6.71
CA GLY A 35 -31.94 6.79 5.65
C GLY A 35 -32.86 5.66 6.11
N PHE A 36 -32.66 5.16 7.32
CA PHE A 36 -33.55 4.16 7.92
C PHE A 36 -34.98 4.70 8.09
N GLN A 37 -35.12 5.92 8.58
CA GLN A 37 -36.43 6.56 8.74
C GLN A 37 -37.12 6.78 7.39
N LEU A 38 -36.36 7.18 6.36
CA LEU A 38 -36.89 7.37 5.01
C LEU A 38 -37.38 6.06 4.41
N LEU A 39 -36.60 4.99 4.53
CA LEU A 39 -37.00 3.66 4.07
C LEU A 39 -38.29 3.21 4.75
N LYS A 40 -38.37 3.32 6.09
CA LYS A 40 -39.60 2.99 6.83
C LYS A 40 -40.81 3.83 6.38
N LYS A 41 -40.63 5.13 6.14
CA LYS A 41 -41.70 6.02 5.64
C LYS A 41 -42.22 5.60 4.27
N HIS A 42 -41.35 5.06 3.40
CA HIS A 42 -41.73 4.56 2.08
C HIS A 42 -42.20 3.09 2.09
N GLY A 43 -42.51 2.53 3.26
CA GLY A 43 -43.10 1.20 3.40
C GLY A 43 -42.09 0.06 3.41
N TRP A 44 -40.78 0.33 3.44
CA TRP A 44 -39.79 -0.71 3.68
C TRP A 44 -39.84 -1.18 5.14
N LYS A 45 -39.76 -2.51 5.33
CA LYS A 45 -39.78 -3.14 6.65
C LYS A 45 -38.39 -3.63 7.01
N GLU A 46 -38.03 -3.42 8.27
CA GLU A 46 -36.77 -3.91 8.81
C GLU A 46 -36.69 -5.44 8.70
N GLY A 47 -35.55 -5.96 8.26
CA GLY A 47 -35.36 -7.40 8.03
C GLY A 47 -35.91 -7.91 6.70
N THR A 48 -36.54 -7.07 5.86
CA THR A 48 -37.03 -7.46 4.53
C THR A 48 -36.15 -6.93 3.41
N GLY A 49 -36.05 -7.69 2.32
CA GLY A 49 -35.33 -7.29 1.12
C GLY A 49 -36.06 -6.19 0.37
N LEU A 50 -35.34 -5.42 -0.45
CA LEU A 50 -35.97 -4.36 -1.25
C LEU A 50 -36.63 -4.95 -2.51
N GLY A 51 -37.78 -4.40 -2.92
CA GLY A 51 -38.48 -4.78 -4.15
C GLY A 51 -39.91 -5.28 -3.91
N ILE A 52 -40.67 -5.49 -4.99
CA ILE A 52 -42.11 -5.83 -4.94
C ILE A 52 -42.36 -7.13 -4.17
N ALA A 53 -41.48 -8.11 -4.34
CA ALA A 53 -41.55 -9.41 -3.68
C ALA A 53 -40.47 -9.58 -2.61
N GLU A 54 -39.95 -8.47 -2.07
CA GLU A 54 -38.86 -8.45 -1.07
C GLU A 54 -37.60 -9.20 -1.55
N GLN A 55 -37.40 -9.29 -2.87
CA GLN A 55 -36.39 -10.15 -3.50
C GLN A 55 -34.95 -9.62 -3.42
N GLY A 56 -34.78 -8.38 -2.95
CA GLY A 56 -33.46 -7.76 -2.80
C GLY A 56 -32.64 -8.44 -1.72
N ARG A 57 -31.31 -8.43 -1.88
CA ARG A 57 -30.39 -8.95 -0.85
C ARG A 57 -30.51 -8.12 0.43
N LEU A 58 -30.55 -8.82 1.56
CA LEU A 58 -30.54 -8.22 2.90
C LEU A 58 -29.16 -7.65 3.25
N GLU A 59 -28.11 -8.37 2.84
CA GLU A 59 -26.73 -8.05 3.17
C GLU A 59 -26.01 -7.35 2.00
N PRO A 60 -25.09 -6.40 2.28
CA PRO A 60 -24.21 -5.81 1.28
C PRO A 60 -23.37 -6.86 0.53
N VAL A 61 -22.95 -6.56 -0.72
CA VAL A 61 -22.03 -7.46 -1.44
C VAL A 61 -20.64 -7.32 -0.82
N GLU A 62 -20.03 -8.44 -0.43
CA GLU A 62 -18.65 -8.44 0.03
C GLU A 62 -17.71 -8.04 -1.10
N THR A 63 -16.77 -7.15 -0.79
CA THR A 63 -15.76 -6.71 -1.74
C THR A 63 -14.37 -7.07 -1.24
N TYR A 64 -13.48 -7.41 -2.17
CA TYR A 64 -12.08 -7.69 -1.85
C TYR A 64 -11.19 -6.56 -2.33
N VAL A 65 -10.45 -5.94 -1.40
CA VAL A 65 -9.49 -4.89 -1.72
C VAL A 65 -8.22 -5.53 -2.30
N LYS A 66 -7.96 -5.28 -3.59
CA LYS A 66 -6.75 -5.73 -4.26
C LYS A 66 -5.55 -4.87 -3.86
N LYS A 67 -4.71 -5.40 -2.97
CA LYS A 67 -3.50 -4.72 -2.48
C LYS A 67 -2.30 -4.74 -3.44
N ASN A 68 -2.37 -5.55 -4.51
CA ASN A 68 -1.26 -5.71 -5.46
C ASN A 68 -1.49 -4.91 -6.76
N LYS A 69 -0.41 -4.60 -7.47
CA LYS A 69 -0.44 -3.88 -8.75
C LYS A 69 -0.39 -4.79 -9.99
N ARG A 70 -0.52 -6.12 -9.82
CA ARG A 70 -0.41 -7.07 -10.94
C ARG A 70 -1.70 -7.12 -11.75
N GLY A 71 -1.64 -7.52 -13.01
CA GLY A 71 -2.83 -7.72 -13.85
C GLY A 71 -3.80 -8.75 -13.27
N LEU A 72 -5.06 -8.69 -13.68
CA LEU A 72 -6.01 -9.79 -13.45
C LEU A 72 -5.52 -11.04 -14.17
N GLY A 73 -5.70 -12.23 -13.59
CA GLY A 73 -5.20 -13.48 -14.14
C GLY A 73 -3.69 -13.74 -13.96
N ALA A 74 -2.93 -12.81 -13.37
CA ALA A 74 -1.50 -13.02 -13.13
C ALA A 74 -1.27 -14.09 -12.04
N ASP A 75 -0.39 -15.07 -12.31
CA ASP A 75 -0.11 -16.19 -11.41
C ASP A 75 0.22 -15.75 -9.99
N ARG A 76 -0.54 -16.22 -9.01
CA ARG A 76 -0.27 -15.96 -7.59
C ARG A 76 1.10 -16.54 -7.25
N ILE A 77 2.00 -15.71 -6.72
CA ILE A 77 3.28 -16.23 -6.19
C ILE A 77 2.91 -17.08 -4.99
N LYS A 78 3.00 -18.41 -5.14
CA LYS A 78 2.92 -19.31 -4.01
C LYS A 78 4.09 -18.94 -3.11
N LYS A 79 3.83 -18.36 -1.93
CA LYS A 79 4.86 -18.26 -0.90
C LYS A 79 5.21 -19.70 -0.51
N THR A 80 6.21 -20.24 -1.18
CA THR A 80 6.92 -21.43 -0.73
C THR A 80 7.56 -21.03 0.60
N THR A 81 6.94 -21.41 1.70
CA THR A 81 7.57 -21.45 3.01
C THR A 81 8.74 -22.43 2.88
N LEU A 82 9.94 -21.89 2.64
CA LEU A 82 11.17 -22.68 2.60
C LEU A 82 11.45 -23.16 4.02
N LEU A 83 11.15 -24.43 4.27
CA LEU A 83 11.74 -25.19 5.37
C LEU A 83 13.20 -25.50 4.98
N PRO A 84 14.19 -25.31 5.86
CA PRO A 84 15.59 -25.46 5.49
C PRO A 84 16.13 -26.82 5.89
N HIS A 85 16.02 -27.89 5.08
CA HIS A 85 16.82 -29.12 5.33
C HIS A 85 17.22 -29.95 4.08
N LYS A 86 18.55 -29.92 3.85
CA LYS A 86 19.51 -31.01 3.57
C LYS A 86 19.60 -31.66 2.18
N ASN A 87 20.84 -31.60 1.67
CA ASN A 87 21.43 -32.12 0.44
C ASN A 87 21.09 -33.58 0.12
N SER A 88 20.86 -33.86 -1.17
CA SER A 88 21.32 -35.10 -1.80
C SER A 88 21.77 -34.81 -3.24
N SER A 89 22.97 -35.29 -3.51
CA SER A 89 23.69 -35.33 -4.77
C SER A 89 22.91 -36.03 -5.87
N SER A 90 22.85 -35.42 -7.05
CA SER A 90 22.87 -36.16 -8.31
C SER A 90 23.51 -35.29 -9.38
N GLU A 91 24.71 -35.71 -9.78
CA GLU A 91 25.43 -35.21 -10.94
C GLU A 91 24.75 -35.73 -12.22
N HIS A 92 24.57 -34.86 -13.20
CA HIS A 92 24.59 -35.22 -14.61
C HIS A 92 25.26 -34.09 -15.39
N ASN A 93 26.41 -34.41 -15.97
CA ASN A 93 27.15 -33.60 -16.93
C ASN A 93 26.45 -33.66 -18.29
N ASP A 94 26.38 -32.53 -19.03
CA ASP A 94 26.76 -32.49 -20.45
C ASP A 94 26.93 -31.03 -20.93
N ALA A 95 27.69 -30.90 -22.02
CA ALA A 95 28.60 -29.82 -22.33
C ALA A 95 28.05 -28.60 -23.10
N SER A 96 28.84 -27.53 -23.00
CA SER A 96 29.12 -26.50 -24.03
C SER A 96 27.97 -25.62 -24.56
N LYS A 97 27.90 -24.39 -24.04
CA LYS A 97 27.68 -23.19 -24.89
C LYS A 97 28.24 -21.93 -24.24
N GLU A 98 29.31 -21.40 -24.81
CA GLU A 98 29.76 -20.01 -24.61
C GLU A 98 28.60 -19.03 -24.92
N SER A 99 28.33 -18.08 -24.02
CA SER A 99 28.06 -16.66 -24.34
C SER A 99 27.57 -15.81 -23.14
N LEU A 100 28.38 -14.78 -22.84
CA LEU A 100 28.03 -13.41 -22.41
C LEU A 100 27.76 -13.06 -20.91
N PRO A 101 28.28 -11.90 -20.44
CA PRO A 101 28.26 -11.49 -19.03
C PRO A 101 26.89 -11.04 -18.53
N SER A 102 26.65 -11.35 -17.25
CA SER A 102 25.42 -11.12 -16.47
C SER A 102 24.86 -9.69 -16.51
N LYS A 103 23.60 -9.55 -16.97
CA LYS A 103 22.80 -8.30 -17.04
C LYS A 103 22.45 -7.62 -15.69
N SER A 104 22.93 -8.14 -14.55
CA SER A 104 22.52 -7.65 -13.22
C SER A 104 23.37 -6.49 -12.70
N LYS A 105 24.66 -6.42 -13.06
CA LYS A 105 25.58 -5.37 -12.58
C LYS A 105 25.41 -4.03 -13.32
N THR A 106 24.94 -4.04 -14.57
CA THR A 106 24.72 -2.82 -15.38
C THR A 106 23.51 -2.00 -14.94
N LYS A 107 22.45 -2.63 -14.41
CA LYS A 107 21.24 -1.93 -13.93
C LYS A 107 21.47 -1.14 -12.65
N ALA A 108 22.38 -1.58 -11.77
CA ALA A 108 22.69 -0.87 -10.52
C ALA A 108 23.50 0.41 -10.78
N ALA A 109 24.45 0.36 -11.72
CA ALA A 109 25.19 1.54 -12.18
C ALA A 109 24.26 2.58 -12.84
N SER A 110 23.32 2.13 -13.69
CA SER A 110 22.34 2.98 -14.35
C SER A 110 21.43 3.77 -13.37
N LYS A 111 20.99 3.14 -12.27
CA LYS A 111 20.18 3.84 -11.25
C LYS A 111 20.94 4.95 -10.52
N ARG A 112 22.23 4.73 -10.24
CA ARG A 112 23.08 5.74 -9.58
C ARG A 112 23.32 6.95 -10.51
N ILE A 113 23.62 6.68 -11.78
CA ILE A 113 23.82 7.72 -12.80
C ILE A 113 22.56 8.58 -12.96
N LYS A 114 21.38 7.95 -13.06
CA LYS A 114 20.11 8.69 -13.18
C LYS A 114 19.83 9.60 -11.97
N LYS A 115 20.13 9.12 -10.75
CA LYS A 115 19.93 9.90 -9.52
C LYS A 115 20.91 11.07 -9.38
N ILE A 116 22.13 10.91 -9.92
CA ILE A 116 23.13 11.98 -9.97
C ILE A 116 22.70 13.07 -10.97
N GLN A 117 22.29 12.68 -12.18
CA GLN A 117 21.79 13.61 -13.21
C GLN A 117 20.56 14.40 -12.75
N GLU A 118 19.63 13.76 -12.03
CA GLU A 118 18.44 14.42 -11.51
C GLU A 118 18.78 15.48 -10.45
N LYS A 119 19.73 15.20 -9.56
CA LYS A 119 20.22 16.19 -8.59
C LYS A 119 20.94 17.34 -9.24
N GLU A 120 21.76 17.07 -10.25
CA GLU A 120 22.45 18.10 -11.02
C GLU A 120 21.45 19.00 -11.75
N LYS A 121 20.42 18.42 -12.38
CA LYS A 121 19.34 19.20 -13.00
C LYS A 121 18.59 20.07 -12.00
N GLN A 122 18.29 19.55 -10.81
CA GLN A 122 17.64 20.34 -9.75
C GLN A 122 18.53 21.50 -9.27
N LEU A 123 19.85 21.30 -9.18
CA LEU A 123 20.78 22.37 -8.85
C LEU A 123 20.86 23.40 -9.98
N GLN A 124 20.85 22.97 -11.24
CA GLN A 124 20.80 23.88 -12.40
C GLN A 124 19.48 24.66 -12.44
N GLU A 125 18.34 24.04 -12.20
CA GLU A 125 17.05 24.74 -12.15
C GLU A 125 17.00 25.76 -11.00
N LYS A 126 17.53 25.42 -9.81
CA LYS A 126 17.62 26.37 -8.69
C LYS A 126 18.59 27.51 -8.98
N GLU A 127 19.72 27.22 -9.60
CA GLU A 127 20.69 28.25 -9.97
C GLU A 127 20.13 29.13 -11.08
N PHE A 128 19.43 28.54 -12.06
CA PHE A 128 18.71 29.26 -13.09
C PHE A 128 17.62 30.14 -12.49
N GLU A 129 16.79 29.62 -11.60
CA GLU A 129 15.75 30.40 -10.93
C GLU A 129 16.37 31.56 -10.13
N ARG A 130 17.42 31.30 -9.36
CA ARG A 130 18.15 32.33 -8.62
C ARG A 130 18.76 33.39 -9.54
N ALA A 131 19.38 32.98 -10.64
CA ALA A 131 19.97 33.89 -11.63
C ALA A 131 18.90 34.67 -12.39
N PHE A 132 17.80 34.01 -12.78
CA PHE A 132 16.66 34.57 -13.48
C PHE A 132 15.94 35.61 -12.62
N PHE A 133 15.68 35.32 -11.34
CA PHE A 133 15.09 36.28 -10.42
C PHE A 133 16.03 37.47 -10.16
N ARG A 134 17.34 37.23 -10.00
CA ARG A 134 18.32 38.32 -9.85
C ARG A 134 18.36 39.25 -11.05
N GLU A 135 18.22 38.71 -12.26
CA GLU A 135 18.39 39.46 -13.50
C GLU A 135 17.09 40.11 -13.99
N PHE A 136 15.95 39.48 -13.74
CA PHE A 136 14.67 39.96 -14.23
C PHE A 136 13.91 40.77 -13.16
N TRP A 137 13.95 40.39 -11.87
CA TRP A 137 13.12 40.96 -10.79
C TRP A 137 13.98 41.38 -9.57
N PRO A 138 14.73 42.50 -9.64
CA PRO A 138 15.75 42.89 -8.65
C PRO A 138 15.19 43.31 -7.27
N ASP A 139 13.90 43.65 -7.16
CA ASP A 139 13.33 44.29 -5.95
C ASP A 139 12.77 43.31 -4.89
N ASN A 140 13.02 42.00 -5.01
CA ASN A 140 12.44 40.99 -4.10
C ASN A 140 13.47 40.03 -3.47
N VAL A 141 14.73 40.47 -3.36
CA VAL A 141 15.79 39.87 -2.52
C VAL A 141 16.14 40.82 -1.39
#